data_AF-A0A7J5TTT7-F1
#
_entry.id   AF-A0A7J5TTT7-F1
#
_cell.length_a   1.000
_cell.length_b   1.000
_cell.length_c   1.000
_cell.angle_alpha   90.00
_cell.angle_beta   90.00
_cell.angle_gamma   90.00
#
_symmetry.space_group_name_H-M   'P 1'
#
loop_
_entity.id
_entity.type
_entity.pdbx_description
1 polymer ?
#
loop_
_entity_poly.entity_id
_entity_poly.type
_entity_poly.pdbx_seq_one_letter_code
_entity_poly.pdbx_strand_id
1 'polypeptide(L)'
;MSTIKQQISSFLYLRASILRAITYGDLSSSEVMSIAQINPGSLTLRRQNPELWTIDELSKLSVALGHESTTLKVIRQLASLLMLLPDSKQRQVLHRAQLTRRKLLVRQTNYNYWKVWELQRIAEAL
;
A
#
# COMPACT_ATOMS: atom_id res chain seq x y z
N MET A 1 -4.90 -8.31 18.96
CA MET A 1 -4.16 -8.06 17.71
C MET A 1 -3.95 -6.56 17.58
N SER A 2 -2.74 -6.08 17.24
CA SER A 2 -2.49 -4.63 17.14
C SER A 2 -3.30 -4.01 16.01
N THR A 3 -3.92 -2.86 16.24
CA THR A 3 -4.73 -2.14 15.25
C THR A 3 -3.93 -1.84 13.97
N ILE A 4 -2.62 -1.57 14.11
CA ILE A 4 -1.70 -1.34 12.98
C ILE A 4 -1.59 -2.59 12.11
N LYS A 5 -1.40 -3.79 12.70
CA LYS A 5 -1.33 -5.04 11.94
C LYS A 5 -2.58 -5.27 11.12
N GLN A 6 -3.75 -5.15 11.74
CA GLN A 6 -5.03 -5.37 11.06
C GLN A 6 -5.19 -4.44 9.86
N GLN A 7 -4.83 -3.16 10.02
CA GLN A 7 -4.94 -2.16 8.96
C GLN A 7 -3.98 -2.44 7.79
N ILE A 8 -2.75 -2.88 8.08
CA ILE A 8 -1.82 -3.31 7.03
C ILE A 8 -2.36 -4.54 6.28
N SER A 9 -2.87 -5.53 7.01
CA SER A 9 -3.48 -6.70 6.40
C SER A 9 -4.68 -6.33 5.52
N SER A 10 -5.60 -5.49 6.02
CA SER A 10 -6.75 -4.99 5.25
C SER A 10 -6.32 -4.28 3.97
N PHE A 11 -5.28 -3.44 4.03
CA PHE A 11 -4.73 -2.80 2.84
C PHE A 11 -4.18 -3.82 1.83
N LEU A 12 -3.41 -4.81 2.28
CA LEU A 12 -2.85 -5.84 1.40
C LEU A 12 -3.95 -6.67 0.71
N TYR A 13 -5.03 -7.00 1.44
CA TYR A 13 -6.21 -7.66 0.86
C TYR A 13 -6.94 -6.77 -0.15
N LEU A 14 -7.16 -5.50 0.19
CA LEU A 14 -7.79 -4.53 -0.71
C LEU A 14 -6.98 -4.39 -2.02
N ARG A 15 -5.66 -4.22 -1.92
CA ARG A 15 -4.76 -4.19 -3.07
C ARG A 15 -4.94 -5.45 -3.93
N ALA A 16 -4.88 -6.63 -3.33
CA ALA A 16 -5.04 -7.89 -4.07
C ALA A 16 -6.41 -7.97 -4.78
N SER A 17 -7.47 -7.48 -4.12
CA SER A 17 -8.81 -7.40 -4.71
C SER A 17 -8.85 -6.49 -5.94
N ILE A 18 -8.32 -5.27 -5.83
CA ILE A 18 -8.25 -4.30 -6.94
C ILE A 18 -7.47 -4.86 -8.11
N LEU A 19 -6.31 -5.48 -7.85
CA LEU A 19 -5.50 -6.05 -8.93
C LEU A 19 -6.23 -7.19 -9.65
N ARG A 20 -6.98 -8.03 -8.93
CA ARG A 20 -7.83 -9.05 -9.55
C ARG A 20 -8.93 -8.42 -10.40
N ALA A 21 -9.60 -7.39 -9.91
CA ALA A 21 -10.63 -6.67 -10.66
C ALA A 21 -10.09 -6.12 -12.00
N ILE A 22 -8.87 -5.56 -11.99
CA ILE A 22 -8.20 -5.10 -13.21
C ILE A 22 -7.86 -6.26 -14.15
N THR A 23 -7.43 -7.40 -13.61
CA THR A 23 -7.05 -8.58 -14.40
C THR A 23 -8.26 -9.27 -15.02
N TYR A 24 -9.38 -9.37 -14.31
CA TYR A 24 -10.59 -10.07 -14.76
C TYR A 24 -11.55 -9.18 -15.57
N GLY A 25 -11.26 -7.88 -15.67
CA GLY A 25 -12.03 -6.96 -16.52
C GLY A 25 -13.24 -6.33 -15.83
N ASP A 26 -13.31 -6.38 -14.50
CA ASP A 26 -14.30 -5.64 -13.70
C ASP A 26 -14.16 -4.13 -13.90
N LEU A 27 -12.97 -3.67 -14.31
CA LEU A 27 -12.72 -2.33 -14.84
C LEU A 27 -12.08 -2.44 -16.23
N SER A 28 -12.63 -1.72 -17.19
CA SER A 28 -12.03 -1.60 -18.52
C SER A 28 -10.67 -0.89 -18.45
N SER A 29 -9.81 -1.15 -19.44
CA SER A 29 -8.49 -0.49 -19.49
C SER A 29 -8.62 1.05 -19.55
N SER A 30 -9.65 1.56 -20.22
CA SER A 30 -9.96 2.99 -20.28
C SER A 30 -10.36 3.57 -18.92
N GLU A 31 -11.18 2.85 -18.15
CA GLU A 31 -11.58 3.28 -16.80
C GLU A 31 -10.37 3.31 -15.87
N VAL A 32 -9.54 2.25 -15.89
CA VAL A 32 -8.32 2.20 -15.08
C VAL A 32 -7.39 3.37 -15.40
N MET A 33 -7.16 3.65 -16.68
CA MET A 33 -6.32 4.79 -17.10
C MET A 33 -6.91 6.14 -16.67
N SER A 34 -8.22 6.31 -16.78
CA SER A 34 -8.92 7.53 -16.37
C SER A 34 -8.85 7.75 -14.85
N ILE A 35 -9.18 6.73 -14.06
CA ILE A 35 -9.24 6.78 -12.60
C ILE A 35 -7.83 6.95 -12.01
N ALA A 36 -6.87 6.14 -12.46
CA ALA A 36 -5.50 6.21 -11.97
C ALA A 36 -4.70 7.37 -12.59
N GLN A 37 -5.24 8.03 -13.62
CA GLN A 37 -4.59 9.11 -14.37
C GLN A 37 -3.23 8.68 -14.96
N ILE A 38 -3.20 7.51 -15.58
CA ILE A 38 -2.00 6.91 -16.18
C ILE A 38 -2.16 6.70 -17.69
N ASN A 39 -1.05 6.72 -18.41
CA ASN A 39 -1.04 6.45 -19.85
C ASN A 39 -1.02 4.93 -20.16
N PRO A 40 -1.27 4.51 -21.42
CA PRO A 40 -1.30 3.10 -21.80
C PRO A 40 0.00 2.33 -21.48
N GLY A 41 1.16 2.95 -21.73
CA GLY A 41 2.45 2.32 -21.43
C GLY A 41 2.64 2.06 -19.94
N SER A 42 2.18 2.99 -19.09
CA SER A 42 2.20 2.88 -17.63
C SER A 42 1.27 1.78 -17.12
N LEU A 43 0.12 1.58 -17.77
CA LEU A 43 -0.80 0.48 -17.47
C LEU A 43 -0.17 -0.87 -17.84
N THR A 44 0.41 -0.99 -19.05
CA THR A 44 1.11 -2.21 -19.48
C THR A 44 2.24 -2.58 -18.52
N LEU A 45 3.05 -1.59 -18.13
CA LEU A 45 4.16 -1.80 -17.18
C LEU A 45 3.65 -2.28 -15.81
N ARG A 46 2.55 -1.70 -15.30
CA ARG A 46 1.93 -2.09 -14.01
C ARG A 46 1.27 -3.47 -14.05
N ARG A 47 0.77 -3.91 -15.20
CA ARG A 47 0.26 -5.29 -15.38
C ARG A 47 1.39 -6.31 -15.28
N GLN A 48 2.55 -6.01 -15.86
CA GLN A 48 3.74 -6.86 -15.76
C GLN A 48 4.41 -6.78 -14.39
N ASN A 49 4.32 -5.62 -13.73
CA ASN A 49 4.96 -5.35 -12.44
C ASN A 49 3.93 -4.77 -11.45
N PRO A 50 3.14 -5.62 -10.78
CA PRO A 50 2.09 -5.17 -9.85
C PRO A 50 2.61 -4.33 -8.68
N GLU A 51 3.90 -4.43 -8.35
CA GLU A 51 4.57 -3.64 -7.31
C GLU A 51 4.72 -2.15 -7.64
N LEU A 52 4.47 -1.75 -8.89
CA LEU A 52 4.56 -0.35 -9.32
C LEU A 52 3.28 0.46 -9.05
N TRP A 53 2.19 -0.20 -8.67
CA TRP A 53 0.98 0.48 -8.24
C TRP A 53 1.22 1.29 -6.97
N THR A 54 0.95 2.58 -7.04
CA THR A 54 1.07 3.46 -5.87
C THR A 54 -0.16 3.34 -4.96
N ILE A 55 0.00 3.73 -3.69
CA ILE A 55 -1.12 3.74 -2.73
C ILE A 55 -2.21 4.72 -3.18
N ASP A 56 -1.86 5.85 -3.78
CA ASP A 56 -2.84 6.81 -4.29
C ASP A 56 -3.61 6.28 -5.51
N GLU A 57 -2.95 5.59 -6.42
CA GLU A 57 -3.64 4.95 -7.56
C GLU A 57 -4.62 3.89 -7.06
N LEU A 58 -4.17 3.03 -6.14
CA LEU A 58 -5.02 2.02 -5.51
C LEU A 58 -6.17 2.67 -4.73
N SER A 59 -5.95 3.83 -4.11
CA SER A 59 -7.01 4.59 -3.43
C SER A 59 -8.09 5.07 -4.37
N LYS A 60 -7.72 5.58 -5.54
CA LYS A 60 -8.71 6.08 -6.52
C LYS A 60 -9.51 4.90 -7.09
N LEU A 61 -8.82 3.80 -7.40
CA LEU A 61 -9.43 2.58 -7.90
C LEU A 61 -10.35 1.91 -6.88
N SER A 62 -9.99 1.92 -5.60
CA SER A 62 -10.84 1.32 -4.55
C SER A 62 -12.18 2.03 -4.45
N VAL A 63 -12.20 3.36 -4.54
CA VAL A 63 -13.43 4.16 -4.50
C VAL A 63 -14.30 3.87 -5.73
N ALA A 64 -13.69 3.75 -6.91
CA ALA A 64 -14.42 3.37 -8.13
C ALA A 64 -15.04 1.97 -8.06
N LEU A 65 -14.43 1.05 -7.31
CA LEU A 65 -14.93 -0.29 -7.03
C LEU A 65 -15.93 -0.34 -5.85
N GLY A 66 -16.32 0.80 -5.29
CA GLY A 66 -17.31 0.88 -4.20
C GLY A 66 -16.77 0.60 -2.80
N HIS A 67 -15.44 0.55 -2.62
CA HIS A 67 -14.83 0.43 -1.29
C HIS A 67 -14.72 1.79 -0.59
N GLU A 68 -14.83 1.78 0.75
CA GLU A 68 -14.69 3.00 1.55
C GLU A 68 -13.29 3.62 1.45
N SER A 69 -13.23 4.95 1.29
CA SER A 69 -11.97 5.71 1.21
C SER A 69 -11.12 5.66 2.48
N THR A 70 -11.72 5.33 3.62
CA THR A 70 -11.11 5.38 4.96
C THR A 70 -10.03 4.32 5.17
N THR A 71 -10.06 3.21 4.40
CA THR A 71 -9.15 2.06 4.57
C THR A 71 -7.66 2.41 4.40
N LEU A 72 -7.35 3.55 3.79
CA LEU A 72 -5.96 3.93 3.46
C LEU A 72 -5.35 4.98 4.39
N LYS A 73 -6.14 5.58 5.29
CA LYS A 73 -5.67 6.63 6.20
C LYS A 73 -4.52 6.15 7.07
N VAL A 74 -4.59 4.91 7.54
CA VAL A 74 -3.57 4.31 8.42
C VAL A 74 -2.27 4.03 7.66
N ILE A 75 -2.35 3.59 6.40
CA ILE A 75 -1.14 3.37 5.58
C ILE A 75 -0.39 4.68 5.32
N ARG A 76 -1.13 5.77 5.09
CA ARG A 76 -0.55 7.12 4.94
C ARG A 76 0.17 7.59 6.20
N GLN A 77 -0.28 7.15 7.38
CA GLN A 77 0.29 7.50 8.68
C GLN A 77 1.24 6.44 9.23
N LEU A 78 1.48 5.34 8.51
CA LEU A 78 2.15 4.15 9.03
C LEU A 78 3.55 4.47 9.56
N ALA A 79 4.32 5.30 8.85
CA ALA A 79 5.66 5.67 9.28
C ALA A 79 5.64 6.34 10.68
N SER A 80 4.72 7.26 10.92
CA SER A 80 4.54 7.91 12.21
C SER A 80 4.05 6.95 13.28
N LEU A 81 3.12 6.06 12.95
CA LEU A 81 2.64 5.03 13.89
C LEU A 81 3.75 4.07 14.32
N LEU A 82 4.64 3.68 13.40
CA LEU A 82 5.82 2.88 13.72
C LEU A 82 6.83 3.64 14.60
N MET A 83 6.87 4.97 14.50
CA MET A 83 7.71 5.80 15.37
C MET A 83 7.22 5.89 16.82
N LEU A 84 5.95 5.57 17.06
CA LEU A 84 5.33 5.60 18.39
C LEU A 84 5.40 4.25 19.12
N LEU A 85 5.93 3.21 18.48
CA LEU A 85 6.12 1.91 19.11
C LEU A 85 7.23 1.97 20.18
N PRO A 86 7.15 1.15 21.25
CA PRO A 86 8.27 0.99 22.18
C PRO A 86 9.56 0.60 21.44
N ASP A 87 10.70 1.16 21.85
CA ASP A 87 11.99 1.02 21.15
C ASP A 87 12.38 -0.42 20.81
N SER A 88 12.11 -1.37 21.70
CA SER A 88 12.39 -2.79 21.47
C SER A 88 11.55 -3.35 20.32
N LYS A 89 10.26 -3.03 20.29
CA LYS A 89 9.32 -3.45 19.25
C LYS A 89 9.59 -2.73 17.93
N GLN A 90 9.87 -1.43 17.98
CA GLN A 90 10.23 -0.64 16.82
C GLN A 90 11.48 -1.24 16.13
N ARG A 91 12.55 -1.49 16.88
CA ARG A 91 13.78 -2.10 16.34
C ARG A 91 13.50 -3.47 15.69
N GLN A 92 12.70 -4.30 16.33
CA GLN A 92 12.30 -5.60 15.78
C GLN A 92 11.57 -5.47 14.43
N VAL A 93 10.56 -4.58 14.37
CA VAL A 93 9.75 -4.37 13.17
C VAL A 93 10.59 -3.80 12.03
N LEU A 94 11.38 -2.76 12.30
CA LEU A 94 12.24 -2.13 11.30
C LEU A 94 13.30 -3.10 10.77
N HIS A 95 13.90 -3.92 11.64
CA HIS A 95 14.86 -4.93 11.22
C HIS A 95 14.23 -5.97 10.28
N ARG A 96 13.06 -6.52 10.64
CA ARG A 96 12.36 -7.50 9.79
C ARG A 96 11.96 -6.94 8.43
N ALA A 97 11.57 -5.67 8.38
CA ALA A 97 11.21 -4.98 7.13
C ALA A 97 12.43 -4.40 6.39
N GLN A 98 13.66 -4.63 6.87
CA GLN A 98 14.90 -4.04 6.34
C GLN A 98 14.82 -2.51 6.16
N LEU A 99 14.13 -1.85 7.09
CA LEU A 99 13.95 -0.42 7.14
C LEU A 99 15.01 0.21 8.03
N THR A 100 15.71 1.21 7.50
CA THR A 100 16.53 2.12 8.31
C THR A 100 15.70 3.33 8.72
N ARG A 101 16.15 4.08 9.72
CA ARG A 101 15.51 5.34 10.11
C ARG A 101 15.40 6.32 8.93
N ARG A 102 16.42 6.37 8.06
CA ARG A 102 16.40 7.17 6.83
C ARG A 102 15.31 6.70 5.86
N LYS A 103 15.18 5.40 5.63
CA LYS A 103 14.08 4.87 4.79
C LYS A 103 12.72 5.24 5.37
N LEU A 104 12.55 5.10 6.69
CA LEU A 104 11.29 5.42 7.36
C LEU A 104 10.88 6.88 7.18
N LEU A 105 11.82 7.83 7.31
CA LEU A 105 11.56 9.25 7.05
C LEU A 105 11.13 9.51 5.60
N VAL A 106 11.76 8.84 4.63
CA VAL A 106 11.36 8.94 3.22
C VAL A 106 9.91 8.45 3.02
N ARG A 107 9.48 7.39 3.70
CA ARG A 107 8.08 6.90 3.64
C ARG A 107 7.11 7.81 4.38
N GLN A 108 7.58 8.52 5.41
CA GLN A 108 6.80 9.52 6.11
C GLN A 108 6.50 10.72 5.21
N THR A 109 7.48 11.19 4.44
CA THR A 109 7.29 12.29 3.48
C THR A 109 6.42 11.85 2.30
N ASN A 110 6.58 10.62 1.82
CA ASN A 110 5.78 10.09 0.72
C ASN A 110 5.44 8.61 0.95
N TYR A 111 4.18 8.37 1.33
CA TYR A 111 3.68 7.03 1.60
C TYR A 111 3.63 6.15 0.34
N ASN A 112 3.62 6.71 -0.88
CA ASN A 112 3.66 5.90 -2.10
C ASN A 112 5.00 5.15 -2.28
N TYR A 113 6.00 5.43 -1.45
CA TYR A 113 7.27 4.70 -1.45
C TYR A 113 7.27 3.43 -0.60
N TRP A 114 6.18 3.13 0.10
CA TRP A 114 6.01 1.83 0.73
C TRP A 114 6.07 0.71 -0.31
N LYS A 115 6.88 -0.31 -0.04
CA LYS A 115 6.89 -1.54 -0.82
C LYS A 115 5.98 -2.58 -0.18
N VAL A 116 5.32 -3.41 -1.00
CA VAL A 116 4.37 -4.40 -0.50
C VAL A 116 5.05 -5.39 0.43
N TRP A 117 6.26 -5.83 0.08
CA TRP A 117 7.05 -6.72 0.93
C TRP A 117 7.45 -6.07 2.26
N GLU A 118 7.73 -4.76 2.29
CA GLU A 118 7.99 -4.04 3.56
C GLU A 118 6.74 -4.12 4.45
N LEU A 119 5.56 -3.85 3.88
CA LEU A 119 4.27 -3.93 4.59
C LEU A 119 3.97 -5.34 5.11
N GLN A 120 4.22 -6.38 4.31
CA GLN A 120 4.07 -7.79 4.72
C GLN A 120 4.95 -8.11 5.93
N ARG A 121 6.23 -7.73 5.89
CA ARG A 121 7.17 -7.95 7.01
C ARG A 121 6.78 -7.18 8.27
N ILE A 122 6.25 -5.97 8.13
CA ILE A 122 5.74 -5.20 9.27
C ILE A 122 4.54 -5.93 9.89
N ALA A 123 3.57 -6.38 9.10
CA ALA A 123 2.40 -7.09 9.60
C ALA A 123 2.77 -8.42 10.29
N GLU A 124 3.77 -9.15 9.80
CA GLU A 124 4.30 -10.36 10.43
C GLU A 124 5.02 -10.09 11.77
N ALA A 125 5.62 -8.90 11.91
CA ALA A 125 6.38 -8.51 13.10
C ALA A 125 5.50 -7.92 14.22
N LEU A 126 4.32 -7.39 13.87
CA LEU A 126 3.34 -6.80 14.79
C LEU A 126 2.32 -7.80 15.32
#